data_AF-A0A967LJQ6-F1
#
_entry.id   AF-A0A967LJQ6-F1
#
_cell.length_a   1.000
_cell.length_b   1.000
_cell.length_c   1.000
_cell.angle_alpha   90.00
_cell.angle_beta   90.00
_cell.angle_gamma   90.00
#
_symmetry.space_group_name_H-M   'P 1'
#
loop_
_entity.id
_entity.type
_entity.pdbx_description
1 polymer ?
#
loop_
_entity_poly.entity_id
_entity_poly.type
_entity_poly.pdbx_seq_one_letter_code
_entity_poly.pdbx_strand_id
1 'polypeptide(L)' 'FGIGMYPDIIMSSPVAANSLTIYNAASSAKTLKIMLIIAILGMPLVIAYTSSIYWIFRGKVKLDSSSY' A
#
# COMPACT_ATOMS: atom_id res chain seq x y z
N PHE A 1 -12.16 -8.78 -1.77
CA PHE A 1 -11.20 -9.85 -1.42
C PHE A 1 -10.87 -9.81 0.08
N GLY A 2 -10.22 -8.77 0.61
CA GLY A 2 -9.76 -8.75 2.01
C GLY A 2 -10.84 -8.89 3.12
N ILE A 3 -12.03 -8.28 2.96
CA ILE A 3 -13.09 -8.39 3.99
C ILE A 3 -13.64 -9.82 4.11
N GLY A 4 -13.70 -10.56 3.00
CA GLY A 4 -14.24 -11.93 2.99
C GLY A 4 -13.29 -12.98 3.58
N MET A 5 -12.01 -12.63 3.74
CA MET A 5 -11.00 -13.54 4.30
C MET A 5 -10.63 -13.20 5.74
N TYR A 6 -11.02 -12.02 6.25
CA TYR A 6 -10.74 -11.64 7.63
C TYR A 6 -11.29 -12.68 8.62
N PRO A 7 -10.50 -13.17 9.60
CA PRO A 7 -9.16 -12.70 10.01
C PRO A 7 -7.97 -13.43 9.36
N ASP A 8 -8.22 -14.39 8.47
CA ASP A 8 -7.22 -15.17 7.76
C ASP A 8 -6.61 -14.38 6.60
N ILE A 9 -5.29 -14.39 6.52
CA ILE A 9 -4.53 -13.86 5.38
C ILE A 9 -4.30 -14.98 4.36
N ILE A 10 -4.00 -16.19 4.87
CA ILE A 10 -3.80 -17.40 4.06
C ILE A 10 -4.41 -18.58 4.79
N MET A 11 -5.41 -19.22 4.17
CA MET A 11 -6.07 -20.40 4.69
C MET A 11 -5.23 -21.65 4.42
N SER A 12 -5.06 -22.49 5.43
CA SER A 12 -4.42 -23.79 5.28
C SER A 12 -5.44 -24.85 4.84
N SER A 13 -5.10 -25.65 3.83
CA SER A 13 -5.94 -26.77 3.34
C SER A 13 -5.17 -28.09 3.37
N PRO A 14 -4.70 -28.49 4.56
CA PRO A 14 -5.04 -29.81 5.10
C PRO A 14 -5.41 -29.78 6.59
N VAL A 15 -5.04 -28.71 7.31
CA VAL A 15 -5.29 -28.50 8.74
C VAL A 15 -5.61 -27.02 8.96
N ALA A 16 -6.86 -26.71 9.31
CA ALA A 16 -7.35 -25.35 9.46
C ALA A 16 -6.62 -24.53 10.56
N ALA A 17 -6.12 -25.21 11.61
CA ALA A 17 -5.39 -24.57 12.71
C ALA A 17 -4.06 -23.92 12.29
N ASN A 18 -3.49 -24.33 11.14
CA ASN A 18 -2.24 -23.77 10.61
C ASN A 18 -2.48 -22.56 9.69
N SER A 19 -3.70 -22.00 9.68
CA SER A 19 -3.99 -20.81 8.88
C SER A 19 -3.23 -19.61 9.42
N LEU A 20 -2.74 -18.78 8.51
CA LEU A 20 -2.05 -17.54 8.84
C LEU A 20 -3.11 -16.46 9.09
N THR A 21 -3.22 -16.02 10.34
CA THR A 21 -4.15 -14.99 10.79
C THR A 21 -3.40 -13.69 11.03
N ILE A 22 -4.13 -12.58 11.11
CA ILE A 22 -3.55 -11.29 11.50
C ILE A 22 -2.90 -11.29 12.90
N TYR A 23 -3.23 -12.27 13.75
CA TYR A 23 -2.72 -12.34 15.12
C TYR A 23 -1.43 -13.16 15.21
N ASN A 24 -1.31 -14.25 14.45
CA ASN A 24 -0.13 -15.10 14.48
C ASN A 24 0.98 -14.64 13.51
N ALA A 25 0.61 -13.96 12.42
CA ALA A 25 1.55 -13.51 11.39
C ALA A 25 2.04 -12.06 11.61
N ALA A 26 1.53 -11.37 12.64
CA ALA A 26 1.93 -10.01 12.93
C ALA A 26 3.35 -9.95 13.54
N SER A 27 4.07 -8.88 13.18
CA SER A 27 5.30 -8.51 13.87
C SER A 27 5.04 -8.07 15.32
N SER A 28 6.10 -7.96 16.12
CA SER A 28 5.99 -7.44 17.49
C SER A 28 5.30 -6.07 17.53
N ALA A 29 4.58 -5.78 18.63
CA ALA A 29 3.85 -4.52 18.79
C ALA A 29 4.75 -3.28 18.67
N LYS A 30 6.02 -3.39 19.09
CA LYS A 30 6.99 -2.29 18.97
C LYS A 30 7.32 -2.00 17.51
N THR A 31 7.66 -3.02 16.73
CA THR A 31 7.97 -2.88 15.31
C THR A 31 6.76 -2.37 14.53
N LEU A 32 5.58 -2.90 14.81
CA LEU A 32 4.35 -2.49 14.14
C LEU A 32 4.03 -1.00 14.40
N LYS A 33 4.20 -0.52 15.65
CA LYS A 33 4.03 0.90 15.99
C LYS A 33 5.03 1.81 15.27
N ILE A 34 6.30 1.41 15.20
CA ILE A 34 7.34 2.19 14.49
C ILE A 34 6.98 2.30 13.00
N MET A 35 6.63 1.19 12.36
CA MET A 35 6.24 1.18 10.95
C MET A 35 4.98 2.02 10.69
N LEU A 36 4.02 2.02 11.61
CA LEU A 36 2.82 2.86 11.53
C LEU A 36 3.18 4.36 11.55
N ILE A 37 4.09 4.78 12.43
CA ILE A 37 4.54 6.19 12.48
C ILE A 37 5.20 6.58 11.16
N ILE A 38 6.06 5.72 10.62
CA ILE A 38 6.71 5.95 9.32
C ILE A 38 5.67 6.05 8.20
N ALA A 39 4.69 5.15 8.16
CA ALA A 39 3.64 5.18 7.15
C ALA A 39 2.78 6.45 7.22
N ILE A 40 2.40 6.89 8.43
CA ILE A 40 1.61 8.11 8.64
C ILE A 40 2.34 9.36 8.17
N LEU A 41 3.67 9.42 8.31
CA LEU A 41 4.46 10.58 7.84
C LEU A 41 4.85 10.46 6.36
N GLY A 42 5.23 9.27 5.92
CA GLY A 42 5.71 9.01 4.56
C GLY A 42 4.60 9.03 3.51
N MET A 43 3.43 8.45 3.80
CA MET A 43 2.32 8.37 2.84
C MET A 43 1.81 9.75 2.41
N PRO A 44 1.54 10.72 3.32
CA PRO A 44 1.12 12.06 2.91
C PRO A 44 2.16 12.78 2.06
N LEU A 45 3.46 12.61 2.35
CA LEU A 45 4.54 13.21 1.56
C LEU A 45 4.52 12.67 0.13
N VAL A 46 4.44 11.34 -0.03
CA VAL A 46 4.35 10.70 -1.35
C VAL A 46 3.12 11.18 -2.10
N ILE A 47 1.94 11.18 -1.45
CA ILE A 47 0.69 11.64 -2.06
C ILE A 47 0.78 13.11 -2.49
N ALA A 48 1.36 13.99 -1.67
CA ALA A 48 1.53 15.40 -1.99
C ALA A 48 2.40 15.61 -3.22
N TYR A 49 3.55 14.91 -3.29
CA TYR A 49 4.43 14.97 -4.45
C TYR A 49 3.76 14.40 -5.71
N THR A 50 3.20 13.19 -5.62
CA THR A 50 2.51 12.55 -6.74
C THR A 50 1.38 13.45 -7.26
N SER A 51 0.53 13.98 -6.37
CA SER A 51 -0.56 14.88 -6.77
C SER A 51 -0.05 16.16 -7.44
N SER A 52 1.05 16.74 -6.94
CA SER A 52 1.67 17.93 -7.51
C SER A 52 2.17 17.67 -8.93
N ILE A 53 2.86 16.55 -9.17
CA ILE A 53 3.35 16.16 -10.50
C ILE A 53 2.18 15.95 -11.46
N TYR A 54 1.16 15.18 -11.08
CA TYR A 54 -0.03 14.98 -11.92
C TYR A 54 -0.74 16.31 -12.24
N TRP A 55 -0.73 17.26 -11.30
CA TRP A 55 -1.31 18.58 -11.52
C TRP A 55 -0.46 19.47 -12.43
N ILE A 56 0.87 19.45 -12.29
CA ILE A 56 1.79 20.24 -13.12
C ILE A 56 1.76 19.76 -14.57
N PHE A 57 1.81 18.45 -14.78
CA PHE A 57 1.83 17.84 -16.11
C PHE A 57 0.43 17.53 -16.66
N ARG A 58 -0.62 18.10 -16.06
CA ARG A 58 -1.97 17.96 -16.60
C ARG A 58 -2.06 18.69 -17.94
N GLY A 59 -2.43 17.98 -18.99
CA GLY A 59 -2.62 18.58 -20.31
C GLY A 59 -2.32 17.59 -21.42
N LYS A 60 -2.81 17.91 -22.62
CA LYS A 60 -2.47 17.14 -23.82
C LYS A 60 -1.09 17.57 -24.31
N VAL A 61 -0.26 16.61 -24.67
CA VAL A 61 1.00 16.88 -25.38
C VAL A 61 0.64 17.53 -26.72
N LYS A 62 1.20 18.71 -27.00
CA LYS A 62 1.10 19.36 -28.30
C LYS A 62 2.31 18.93 -29.12
N LEU A 63 2.06 18.33 -30.28
CA LEU A 63 3.11 18.03 -31.25
C LEU A 63 3.54 19.35 -31.90
N ASP A 64 4.81 19.69 -31.76
CA ASP A 64 5.43 20.79 -32.50
C ASP A 64 6.18 20.25 -33.71
N SER A 65 6.52 21.12 -34.67
CA SER A 65 7.25 20.80 -35.91
C SER A 65 8.59 20.06 -35.71
N SER A 66 9.14 20.09 -34.49
CA SER A 66 10.36 19.35 -34.10
C SER A 66 10.10 18.02 -33.38
N SER A 67 8.85 17.56 -33.31
CA SER A 67 8.52 16.23 -32.77
C SER A 67 8.79 15.17 -33.84
N TYR A 68 9.70 14.24 -33.56
CA TYR A 68 10.08 13.13 -34.44
C TYR A 68 8.96 12.09 -34.59
#